data_AF-A0A023FJ56-F1
#
_entry.id   AF-A0A023FJ56-F1
#
_cell.length_a   1.000
_cell.length_b   1.000
_cell.length_c   1.000
_cell.angle_alpha   90.00
_cell.angle_beta   90.00
_cell.angle_gamma   90.00
#
_symmetry.space_group_name_H-M   'P 1'
#
loop_
_entity.id
_entity.type
_entity.pdbx_description
1 polymer ?
#
loop_
_entity_poly.entity_id
_entity_poly.type
_entity_poly.pdbx_seq_one_letter_code
_entity_poly.pdbx_strand_id
1 'polypeptide(L)'
;AFLCLSMNLRWVDTIAQHLQVQAANVFIYNDPSWAIKYGDFWNILKRNYTRGVKKMQVNVMFTRKNQHVLAIAKPPKYLRDVYTEDLSSQMNDSIVVQSWQNGAGEAQNMHCTKQYSVNDVNEIGVDTNAGKATFSSKEDHSKWYVTRHKNAFCFSSLNRMRSQMKRGGEITCLIDPRLADLFRRSIAQRNRCKNDKAE
;
A
#
# COMPACT_ATOMS: atom_id res chain seq x y z
N ALA A 1 4.34 -10.36 4.02
CA ALA A 1 3.35 -10.47 2.92
C ALA A 1 4.00 -10.08 1.61
N PHE A 2 3.58 -10.71 0.51
CA PHE A 2 4.06 -10.44 -0.85
C PHE A 2 2.86 -10.28 -1.78
N LEU A 3 2.97 -9.42 -2.79
CA LEU A 3 1.98 -9.24 -3.85
C LEU A 3 2.67 -9.36 -5.21
N CYS A 4 2.09 -10.15 -6.10
CA CYS A 4 2.55 -10.27 -7.49
C CYS A 4 1.34 -10.15 -8.42
N LEU A 5 1.47 -9.32 -9.46
CA LEU A 5 0.39 -9.05 -10.42
C LEU A 5 0.86 -9.40 -11.83
N SER A 6 0.02 -10.13 -12.57
CA SER A 6 0.24 -10.35 -13.99
C SER A 6 -0.38 -9.21 -14.79
N MET A 7 0.46 -8.34 -15.34
CA MET A 7 0.05 -7.10 -16.02
C MET A 7 0.28 -7.17 -17.54
N ASN A 8 -0.49 -6.41 -18.31
CA ASN A 8 -0.22 -6.22 -19.74
C ASN A 8 0.88 -5.16 -19.93
N LEU A 9 1.76 -5.35 -20.93
CA LEU A 9 2.87 -4.43 -21.24
C LEU A 9 2.43 -2.99 -21.51
N ARG A 10 1.17 -2.76 -21.92
CA ARG A 10 0.62 -1.39 -22.05
C ARG A 10 0.74 -0.54 -20.77
N TRP A 11 0.86 -1.17 -19.60
CA TRP A 11 0.98 -0.49 -18.31
C TRP A 11 2.42 -0.25 -17.87
N VAL A 12 3.42 -0.73 -18.61
CA VAL A 12 4.82 -0.70 -18.15
C VAL A 12 5.35 0.71 -17.94
N ASP A 13 5.00 1.67 -18.81
CA ASP A 13 5.38 3.08 -18.63
C ASP A 13 4.66 3.70 -17.44
N THR A 14 3.38 3.36 -17.20
CA THR A 14 2.66 3.81 -15.99
C THR A 14 3.33 3.26 -14.73
N ILE A 15 3.69 1.98 -14.71
CA ILE A 15 4.42 1.37 -13.57
C ILE A 15 5.78 2.05 -13.37
N ALA A 16 6.48 2.34 -14.46
CA ALA A 16 7.74 3.09 -14.44
C ALA A 16 7.53 4.49 -13.82
N GLN A 17 6.54 5.26 -14.26
CA GLN A 17 6.21 6.55 -13.68
C GLN A 17 5.96 6.44 -12.17
N HIS A 18 5.21 5.43 -11.71
CA HIS A 18 4.99 5.18 -10.27
C HIS A 18 6.30 4.94 -9.53
N LEU A 19 7.21 4.13 -10.09
CA LEU A 19 8.56 3.91 -9.54
C LEU A 19 9.37 5.21 -9.44
N GLN A 20 9.30 6.09 -10.44
CA GLN A 20 9.97 7.40 -10.40
C GLN A 20 9.36 8.31 -9.33
N VAL A 21 8.03 8.38 -9.24
CA VAL A 21 7.31 9.21 -8.26
C VAL A 21 7.71 8.80 -6.84
N GLN A 22 7.72 7.51 -6.53
CA GLN A 22 8.14 7.03 -5.21
C GLN A 22 9.66 7.08 -4.97
N ALA A 23 10.44 7.57 -5.94
CA ALA A 23 11.90 7.64 -5.92
C ALA A 23 12.56 6.27 -5.69
N ALA A 24 12.03 5.21 -6.32
CA ALA A 24 12.64 3.89 -6.30
C ALA A 24 14.01 3.90 -6.99
N ASN A 25 14.96 3.13 -6.46
CA ASN A 25 16.29 2.97 -7.03
C ASN A 25 16.37 1.64 -7.78
N VAL A 26 16.90 1.67 -9.00
CA VAL A 26 17.25 0.47 -9.78
C VAL A 26 18.69 0.07 -9.46
N PHE A 27 18.86 -1.15 -8.94
CA PHE A 27 20.18 -1.71 -8.62
C PHE A 27 20.70 -2.57 -9.78
N ILE A 28 20.03 -3.69 -10.07
CA ILE A 28 20.38 -4.59 -11.17
C ILE A 28 19.25 -4.52 -12.19
N TYR A 29 19.60 -4.46 -13.48
CA TYR A 29 18.64 -4.36 -14.56
C TYR A 29 19.05 -5.24 -15.74
N ASN A 30 18.04 -5.60 -16.55
CA ASN A 30 18.19 -6.17 -17.87
C ASN A 30 17.42 -5.25 -18.82
N ASP A 31 18.06 -4.80 -19.90
CA ASP A 31 17.53 -3.81 -20.84
C ASP A 31 17.32 -4.40 -22.25
N PRO A 32 16.37 -5.34 -22.38
CA PRO A 32 16.12 -5.99 -23.66
C PRO A 32 15.67 -4.97 -24.72
N SER A 33 16.00 -5.24 -26.00
CA SER A 33 15.75 -4.31 -27.11
C SER A 33 14.30 -3.85 -27.26
N TRP A 34 13.33 -4.68 -26.88
CA TRP A 34 11.91 -4.30 -26.92
C TRP A 34 11.57 -3.16 -25.95
N ALA A 35 12.33 -2.99 -24.87
CA ALA A 35 12.07 -1.99 -23.83
C ALA A 35 12.24 -0.56 -24.35
N ILE A 36 13.00 -0.35 -25.43
CA ILE A 36 13.20 0.97 -26.06
C ILE A 36 11.89 1.61 -26.54
N LYS A 37 10.85 0.79 -26.78
CA LYS A 37 9.52 1.26 -27.19
C LYS A 37 8.73 1.92 -26.05
N TYR A 38 9.19 1.76 -24.80
CA TYR A 38 8.52 2.23 -23.60
C TYR A 38 9.39 3.28 -22.92
N GLY A 39 9.09 4.57 -23.15
CA GLY A 39 10.01 5.66 -22.86
C GLY A 39 10.34 5.82 -21.37
N ASP A 40 9.31 5.79 -20.50
CA ASP A 40 9.50 5.92 -19.05
C ASP A 40 10.19 4.70 -18.46
N PHE A 41 9.82 3.51 -18.94
CA PHE A 41 10.45 2.27 -18.52
C PHE A 41 11.93 2.23 -18.93
N TRP A 42 12.24 2.60 -20.17
CA TRP A 42 13.60 2.69 -20.67
C TRP A 42 14.45 3.67 -19.86
N ASN A 43 13.89 4.85 -19.54
CA ASN A 43 14.57 5.85 -18.72
C ASN A 43 14.96 5.29 -17.35
N ILE A 44 14.06 4.56 -16.69
CA ILE A 44 14.36 3.92 -15.39
C ILE A 44 15.44 2.85 -15.50
N LEU A 45 15.43 2.02 -16.55
CA LEU A 45 16.47 1.02 -16.79
C LEU A 45 17.84 1.67 -16.98
N LYS A 46 17.88 2.83 -17.66
CA LYS A 46 19.09 3.66 -17.82
C LYS A 46 19.39 4.55 -16.61
N ARG A 47 18.66 4.39 -15.50
CA ARG A 47 18.79 5.17 -14.26
C ARG A 47 18.67 6.68 -14.48
N ASN A 48 17.97 7.08 -15.55
CA ASN A 48 17.61 8.46 -15.84
C ASN A 48 16.28 8.75 -15.13
N TYR A 49 16.37 9.28 -13.90
CA TYR A 49 15.20 9.47 -13.04
C TYR A 49 14.65 10.89 -13.09
N THR A 50 13.33 11.02 -13.23
CA THR A 50 12.64 12.29 -12.99
C THR A 50 12.32 12.44 -11.50
N ARG A 51 13.26 12.99 -10.72
CA ARG A 51 13.10 13.19 -9.27
C ARG A 51 12.67 14.62 -8.96
N GLY A 52 11.42 14.82 -8.58
CA GLY A 52 10.92 16.17 -8.29
C GLY A 52 9.42 16.30 -8.16
N VAL A 53 8.68 15.22 -8.45
CA VAL A 53 7.22 15.18 -8.33
C VAL A 53 6.80 15.52 -6.90
N LYS A 54 5.83 16.44 -6.78
CA LYS A 54 5.29 16.91 -5.49
C LYS A 54 3.88 16.38 -5.21
N LYS A 55 3.21 15.85 -6.23
CA LYS A 55 1.84 15.33 -6.13
C LYS A 55 1.87 13.81 -6.20
N MET A 56 0.92 13.17 -5.54
CA MET A 56 0.73 11.73 -5.74
C MET A 56 0.30 11.45 -7.18
N GLN A 57 0.64 10.26 -7.66
CA GLN A 57 0.12 9.73 -8.91
C GLN A 57 -0.87 8.61 -8.60
N VAL A 58 -2.05 8.66 -9.20
CA VAL A 58 -3.12 7.69 -9.00
C VAL A 58 -3.54 7.16 -10.36
N ASN A 59 -3.51 5.84 -10.54
CA ASN A 59 -3.95 5.19 -11.77
C ASN A 59 -4.77 3.95 -11.45
N VAL A 60 -5.79 3.69 -12.26
CA VAL A 60 -6.50 2.42 -12.29
C VAL A 60 -5.98 1.61 -13.47
N MET A 61 -5.39 0.46 -13.18
CA MET A 61 -4.87 -0.49 -14.14
C MET A 61 -5.64 -1.81 -14.05
N PHE A 62 -5.32 -2.73 -14.96
CA PHE A 62 -5.96 -4.03 -15.04
C PHE A 62 -4.93 -5.13 -15.23
N THR A 63 -5.12 -6.23 -14.51
CA THR A 63 -4.33 -7.46 -14.73
C THR A 63 -4.71 -8.10 -16.07
N ARG A 64 -3.95 -9.11 -16.50
CA ARG A 64 -4.27 -9.91 -17.70
C ARG A 64 -5.64 -10.60 -17.64
N LYS A 65 -6.20 -10.78 -16.44
CA LYS A 65 -7.55 -11.33 -16.21
C LYS A 65 -8.59 -10.25 -15.89
N ASN A 66 -8.33 -8.99 -16.24
CA ASN A 66 -9.24 -7.85 -16.03
C ASN A 66 -9.59 -7.56 -14.57
N GLN A 67 -8.78 -8.01 -13.61
CA GLN A 67 -8.92 -7.55 -12.22
C GLN A 67 -8.48 -6.08 -12.13
N HIS A 68 -9.34 -5.22 -11.59
CA HIS A 68 -9.02 -3.82 -11.34
C HIS A 68 -7.95 -3.70 -10.26
N VAL A 69 -6.97 -2.83 -10.53
CA VAL A 69 -5.86 -2.50 -9.64
C VAL A 69 -5.80 -0.99 -9.49
N LEU A 70 -6.06 -0.47 -8.29
CA LEU A 70 -5.80 0.94 -7.99
C LEU A 70 -4.36 1.05 -7.49
N ALA A 71 -3.52 1.77 -8.24
CA ALA A 71 -2.14 2.05 -7.87
C ALA A 71 -1.98 3.52 -7.50
N ILE A 72 -1.27 3.77 -6.40
CA ILE A 72 -0.99 5.10 -5.88
C ILE A 72 0.50 5.19 -5.58
N ALA A 73 1.19 6.16 -6.19
CA ALA A 73 2.57 6.50 -5.86
C ALA A 73 2.62 7.82 -5.11
N LYS A 74 3.21 7.78 -3.91
CA LYS A 74 3.49 8.92 -3.05
C LYS A 74 4.92 9.38 -3.25
N PRO A 75 5.19 10.66 -3.56
CA PRO A 75 6.56 11.13 -3.61
C PRO A 75 7.14 11.46 -2.22
N PRO A 76 8.48 11.45 -2.06
CA PRO A 76 9.14 11.81 -0.80
C PRO A 76 8.79 13.22 -0.29
N LYS A 77 8.49 14.15 -1.20
CA LYS A 77 8.14 15.55 -0.88
C LYS A 77 6.67 15.73 -0.46
N TYR A 78 5.85 14.67 -0.53
CA TYR A 78 4.49 14.69 -0.01
C TYR A 78 4.49 14.30 1.47
N LEU A 79 4.47 15.28 2.36
CA LEU A 79 4.73 15.11 3.80
C LEU A 79 3.50 14.73 4.64
N ARG A 80 2.39 14.39 3.99
CA ARG A 80 1.14 14.01 4.65
C ARG A 80 1.06 12.50 4.86
N ASP A 81 0.27 12.09 5.86
CA ASP A 81 -0.04 10.67 6.06
C ASP A 81 -1.05 10.21 5.00
N VAL A 82 -0.56 9.36 4.10
CA VAL A 82 -1.37 8.81 3.00
C VAL A 82 -2.57 8.02 3.52
N TYR A 83 -2.46 7.38 4.69
CA TYR A 83 -3.55 6.58 5.23
C TYR A 83 -4.72 7.45 5.70
N THR A 84 -4.45 8.64 6.27
CA THR A 84 -5.48 9.52 6.80
C THR A 84 -5.99 10.52 5.77
N GLU A 85 -5.10 11.14 5.01
CA GLU A 85 -5.49 12.26 4.14
C GLU A 85 -6.05 11.81 2.80
N ASP A 86 -5.54 10.70 2.25
CA ASP A 86 -5.74 10.36 0.84
C ASP A 86 -6.48 9.05 0.63
N LEU A 87 -6.15 8.03 1.41
CA LEU A 87 -6.69 6.69 1.20
C LEU A 87 -8.10 6.55 1.77
N SER A 88 -8.37 7.11 2.94
CA SER A 88 -9.72 7.11 3.53
C SER A 88 -10.74 7.82 2.63
N SER A 89 -10.35 8.96 2.05
CA SER A 89 -11.19 9.76 1.15
C SER A 89 -11.42 9.05 -0.19
N GLN A 90 -10.39 8.42 -0.75
CA GLN A 90 -10.52 7.61 -1.98
C GLN A 90 -11.35 6.35 -1.77
N MET A 91 -11.25 5.71 -0.61
CA MET A 91 -11.99 4.49 -0.30
C MET A 91 -13.41 4.78 0.18
N ASN A 92 -13.68 5.97 0.70
CA ASN A 92 -14.94 6.35 1.34
C ASN A 92 -15.41 5.26 2.34
N ASP A 93 -14.46 4.82 3.18
CA ASP A 93 -14.64 3.83 4.24
C ASP A 93 -13.53 4.00 5.30
N SER A 94 -13.79 3.54 6.51
CA SER A 94 -12.75 3.33 7.51
C SER A 94 -11.80 2.22 7.07
N ILE A 95 -10.54 2.32 7.48
CA ILE A 95 -9.51 1.32 7.17
C ILE A 95 -8.81 0.82 8.44
N VAL A 96 -8.38 -0.44 8.39
CA VAL A 96 -7.49 -1.02 9.40
C VAL A 96 -6.16 -1.33 8.74
N VAL A 97 -5.08 -0.81 9.32
CA VAL A 97 -3.73 -0.84 8.75
C VAL A 97 -2.86 -1.78 9.57
N GLN A 98 -2.32 -2.81 8.93
CA GLN A 98 -1.16 -3.54 9.42
C GLN A 98 0.09 -2.83 8.90
N SER A 99 0.98 -2.45 9.82
CA SER A 99 2.30 -1.98 9.42
C SER A 99 3.33 -2.20 10.52
N TRP A 100 4.58 -2.37 10.12
CA TRP A 100 5.68 -2.49 11.06
C TRP A 100 5.94 -1.17 11.81
N GLN A 101 5.54 -1.09 13.08
CA GLN A 101 5.66 0.11 13.93
C GLN A 101 6.91 0.12 14.84
N ASN A 102 7.96 -0.64 14.50
CA ASN A 102 9.25 -0.63 15.21
C ASN A 102 10.37 0.10 14.43
N GLY A 103 10.00 1.06 13.59
CA GLY A 103 10.96 1.80 12.75
C GLY A 103 11.59 3.02 13.45
N ALA A 104 12.35 3.80 12.69
CA ALA A 104 12.87 5.09 13.16
C ALA A 104 11.74 6.11 13.36
N GLY A 105 11.88 6.96 14.38
CA GLY A 105 10.88 7.96 14.76
C GLY A 105 9.73 7.37 15.58
N GLU A 106 8.68 8.15 15.80
CA GLU A 106 7.50 7.71 16.53
C GLU A 106 6.48 7.01 15.62
N ALA A 107 5.82 5.97 16.14
CA ALA A 107 4.64 5.41 15.51
C ALA A 107 3.51 6.46 15.48
N GLN A 108 2.73 6.47 14.41
CA GLN A 108 1.56 7.33 14.31
C GLN A 108 0.43 6.78 15.18
N ASN A 109 -0.39 7.68 15.71
CA ASN A 109 -1.61 7.29 16.43
C ASN A 109 -2.73 6.92 15.46
N MET A 110 -3.75 6.22 15.96
CA MET A 110 -5.00 6.05 15.22
C MET A 110 -5.60 7.41 14.85
N HIS A 111 -6.34 7.44 13.74
CA HIS A 111 -7.04 8.65 13.29
C HIS A 111 -8.54 8.44 13.39
N CYS A 112 -9.24 9.36 14.05
CA CYS A 112 -10.66 9.24 14.33
C CYS A 112 -11.38 10.53 13.93
N THR A 113 -12.27 10.45 12.95
CA THR A 113 -13.16 11.56 12.57
C THR A 113 -14.63 11.13 12.72
N LYS A 114 -15.56 12.05 12.42
CA LYS A 114 -16.99 11.69 12.33
C LYS A 114 -17.32 10.84 11.10
N GLN A 115 -16.49 10.88 10.05
CA GLN A 115 -16.78 10.26 8.76
C GLN A 115 -16.06 8.92 8.57
N TYR A 116 -14.82 8.81 9.07
CA TYR A 116 -13.99 7.62 8.93
C TYR A 116 -12.96 7.50 10.06
N SER A 117 -12.40 6.31 10.19
CA SER A 117 -11.32 5.96 11.11
C SER A 117 -10.17 5.24 10.38
N VAL A 118 -8.95 5.48 10.86
CA VAL A 118 -7.75 4.72 10.49
C VAL A 118 -7.22 4.08 11.76
N ASN A 119 -7.43 2.77 11.87
CA ASN A 119 -6.99 1.98 13.01
C ASN A 119 -5.76 1.14 12.67
N ASP A 120 -5.00 0.76 13.69
CA ASP A 120 -3.85 -0.13 13.55
C ASP A 120 -4.18 -1.51 14.07
N VAL A 121 -3.66 -2.52 13.35
CA VAL A 121 -3.60 -3.89 13.85
C VAL A 121 -2.56 -3.95 14.99
N ASN A 122 -2.94 -4.57 16.10
CA ASN A 122 -2.07 -4.83 17.24
C ASN A 122 -1.56 -6.28 17.23
N GLU A 123 -2.43 -7.22 16.83
CA GLU A 123 -2.13 -8.64 16.76
C GLU A 123 -2.74 -9.24 15.49
N ILE A 124 -1.96 -10.10 14.83
CA ILE A 124 -2.37 -10.86 13.66
C ILE A 124 -2.60 -12.30 14.10
N GLY A 125 -3.74 -12.88 13.71
CA GLY A 125 -4.06 -14.29 13.82
C GLY A 125 -4.05 -14.97 12.46
N VAL A 126 -3.36 -16.09 12.34
CA VAL A 126 -3.33 -16.91 11.11
C VAL A 126 -3.73 -18.34 11.46
N ASP A 127 -4.71 -18.85 10.72
CA ASP A 127 -5.14 -20.25 10.79
C ASP A 127 -4.63 -20.99 9.55
N THR A 128 -3.88 -22.07 9.76
CA THR A 128 -3.30 -22.88 8.70
C THR A 128 -3.57 -24.35 8.98
N ASN A 129 -3.37 -25.21 7.98
CA ASN A 129 -3.45 -26.65 8.16
C ASN A 129 -2.46 -27.19 9.22
N ALA A 130 -1.40 -26.43 9.54
CA ALA A 130 -0.41 -26.77 10.56
C ALA A 130 -0.78 -26.26 11.97
N GLY A 131 -1.87 -25.51 12.09
CA GLY A 131 -2.34 -24.93 13.35
C GLY A 131 -2.54 -23.41 13.28
N LYS A 132 -2.80 -22.85 14.47
CA LYS A 132 -3.07 -21.42 14.67
C LYS A 132 -1.85 -20.71 15.24
N ALA A 133 -1.57 -19.54 14.72
CA ALA A 133 -0.54 -18.65 15.26
C ALA A 133 -1.13 -17.26 15.48
N THR A 134 -0.79 -16.65 16.62
CA THR A 134 -1.08 -15.24 16.91
C THR A 134 0.22 -14.57 17.29
N PHE A 135 0.49 -13.41 16.69
CA PHE A 135 1.74 -12.66 16.94
C PHE A 135 1.50 -11.16 16.85
N SER A 136 2.40 -10.39 17.45
CA SER A 136 2.29 -8.93 17.45
C SER A 136 2.50 -8.36 16.06
N SER A 137 1.72 -7.34 15.70
CA SER A 137 1.93 -6.57 14.46
C SER A 137 3.32 -5.94 14.36
N LYS A 138 3.98 -5.74 15.51
CA LYS A 138 5.35 -5.22 15.63
C LYS A 138 6.43 -6.21 15.16
N GLU A 139 6.10 -7.50 15.12
CA GLU A 139 6.99 -8.56 14.63
C GLU A 139 6.75 -8.87 13.14
N ASP A 140 5.75 -8.22 12.52
CA ASP A 140 5.41 -8.40 11.12
C ASP A 140 5.85 -7.22 10.25
N HIS A 141 6.74 -7.50 9.28
CA HIS A 141 7.22 -6.50 8.32
C HIS A 141 6.23 -6.17 7.20
N SER A 142 5.15 -6.93 7.07
CA SER A 142 4.08 -6.68 6.11
C SER A 142 3.41 -5.34 6.38
N LYS A 143 2.97 -4.75 5.28
CA LYS A 143 2.35 -3.43 5.24
C LYS A 143 1.17 -3.55 4.31
N TRP A 144 -0.01 -3.55 4.88
CA TRP A 144 -1.25 -3.67 4.15
C TRP A 144 -2.36 -2.99 4.93
N TYR A 145 -3.45 -2.70 4.25
CA TYR A 145 -4.66 -2.26 4.91
C TYR A 145 -5.88 -2.81 4.21
N VAL A 146 -6.97 -2.86 4.95
CA VAL A 146 -8.25 -3.33 4.46
C VAL A 146 -9.34 -2.36 4.88
N THR A 147 -10.28 -2.13 3.98
CA THR A 147 -11.51 -1.38 4.29
C THR A 147 -12.39 -2.17 5.26
N ARG A 148 -13.01 -1.49 6.22
CA ARG A 148 -13.84 -2.14 7.25
C ARG A 148 -15.10 -2.77 6.68
N HIS A 149 -15.77 -2.08 5.77
CA HIS A 149 -17.08 -2.48 5.23
C HIS A 149 -17.04 -2.80 3.74
N LYS A 150 -16.13 -2.16 2.99
CA LYS A 150 -15.93 -2.41 1.57
C LYS A 150 -14.97 -3.57 1.30
N ASN A 151 -14.81 -3.87 0.02
CA ASN A 151 -14.06 -5.02 -0.47
C ASN A 151 -12.66 -4.67 -0.98
N ALA A 152 -12.05 -3.59 -0.46
CA ALA A 152 -10.71 -3.19 -0.87
C ALA A 152 -9.65 -3.72 0.10
N PHE A 153 -8.72 -4.49 -0.44
CA PHE A 153 -7.47 -4.85 0.21
C PHE A 153 -6.32 -4.13 -0.50
N CYS A 154 -5.37 -3.60 0.26
CA CYS A 154 -4.27 -2.84 -0.30
C CYS A 154 -2.94 -3.25 0.31
N PHE A 155 -1.97 -3.51 -0.56
CA PHE A 155 -0.56 -3.62 -0.19
C PHE A 155 0.07 -2.23 -0.15
N SER A 156 1.05 -2.03 0.73
CA SER A 156 1.77 -0.76 0.85
C SER A 156 3.26 -0.97 1.07
N SER A 157 4.09 -0.06 0.57
CA SER A 157 5.53 -0.03 0.89
C SER A 157 5.86 0.86 2.11
N LEU A 158 4.87 1.61 2.63
CA LEU A 158 5.02 2.57 3.72
C LEU A 158 4.46 2.01 5.03
N ASN A 159 5.22 2.06 6.12
CA ASN A 159 4.64 1.82 7.45
C ASN A 159 4.10 3.12 8.06
N ARG A 160 3.36 3.01 9.16
CA ARG A 160 2.80 4.15 9.90
C ARG A 160 3.79 4.71 10.93
N MET A 161 5.04 4.91 10.53
CA MET A 161 6.05 5.64 11.30
C MET A 161 6.16 7.07 10.77
N ARG A 162 6.29 8.07 11.65
CA ARG A 162 6.44 9.50 11.25
C ARG A 162 7.62 9.72 10.30
N SER A 163 8.69 8.93 10.43
CA SER A 163 9.86 8.98 9.52
C SER A 163 9.50 8.69 8.05
N GLN A 164 8.46 7.88 7.78
CA GLN A 164 8.03 7.57 6.42
C GLN A 164 7.32 8.72 5.72
N MET A 165 6.89 9.77 6.43
CA MET A 165 6.27 10.95 5.78
C MET A 165 7.22 11.58 4.75
N LYS A 166 8.53 11.49 4.98
CA LYS A 166 9.58 12.00 4.08
C LYS A 166 10.07 10.96 3.06
N ARG A 167 9.49 9.76 3.04
CA ARG A 167 9.84 8.68 2.11
C ARG A 167 8.80 8.58 1.01
N GLY A 168 9.24 8.26 -0.21
CA GLY A 168 8.32 7.86 -1.27
C GLY A 168 7.81 6.44 -1.03
N GLY A 169 6.64 6.13 -1.59
CA GLY A 169 6.11 4.78 -1.50
C GLY A 169 4.95 4.52 -2.45
N GLU A 170 4.51 3.28 -2.41
CA GLU A 170 3.54 2.65 -3.30
C GLU A 170 2.41 2.10 -2.44
N ILE A 171 1.20 2.28 -2.91
CA ILE A 171 0.02 1.55 -2.45
C ILE A 171 -0.64 0.90 -3.66
N THR A 172 -0.92 -0.39 -3.56
CA THR A 172 -1.54 -1.19 -4.62
C THR A 172 -2.75 -1.91 -4.06
N CYS A 173 -3.93 -1.52 -4.54
CA CYS A 173 -5.22 -1.98 -4.05
C CYS A 173 -5.94 -2.89 -5.04
N LEU A 174 -6.53 -3.95 -4.50
CA LEU A 174 -7.40 -4.88 -5.19
C LEU A 174 -8.81 -4.80 -4.58
N ILE A 175 -9.81 -4.64 -5.45
CA ILE A 175 -11.20 -4.79 -5.05
C ILE A 175 -11.57 -6.26 -5.22
N ASP A 176 -11.41 -7.03 -4.15
CA ASP A 176 -11.71 -8.46 -4.08
C ASP A 176 -12.33 -8.77 -2.70
N PRO A 177 -13.63 -9.11 -2.63
CA PRO A 177 -14.31 -9.41 -1.37
C PRO A 177 -13.67 -10.55 -0.59
N ARG A 178 -13.20 -11.61 -1.27
CA ARG A 178 -12.60 -12.77 -0.60
C ARG A 178 -11.25 -12.40 0.02
N LEU A 179 -10.47 -11.59 -0.69
CA LEU A 179 -9.18 -11.09 -0.19
C LEU A 179 -9.37 -10.13 0.99
N ALA A 180 -10.28 -9.17 0.86
CA ALA A 180 -10.59 -8.24 1.95
C ALA A 180 -11.09 -9.00 3.19
N ASP A 181 -11.97 -9.98 3.00
CA ASP A 181 -12.52 -10.78 4.10
C ASP A 181 -11.46 -11.69 4.76
N LEU A 182 -10.55 -12.27 3.97
CA LEU A 182 -9.41 -13.02 4.48
C LEU A 182 -8.52 -12.17 5.40
N PHE A 183 -8.15 -10.97 4.95
CA PHE A 183 -7.30 -10.08 5.74
C PHE A 183 -8.03 -9.47 6.93
N ARG A 184 -9.33 -9.16 6.81
CA ARG A 184 -10.16 -8.76 7.97
C ARG A 184 -10.16 -9.86 9.05
N ARG A 185 -10.35 -11.12 8.66
CA ARG A 185 -10.31 -12.26 9.60
C ARG A 185 -8.95 -12.50 10.23
N SER A 186 -7.86 -12.07 9.61
CA SER A 186 -6.52 -12.17 10.21
C SER A 186 -6.26 -11.15 11.33
N ILE A 187 -7.16 -10.19 11.57
CA ILE A 187 -6.99 -9.18 12.62
C ILE A 187 -7.48 -9.77 13.94
N ALA A 188 -6.56 -10.28 14.76
CA ALA A 188 -6.89 -10.80 16.09
C ALA A 188 -7.20 -9.66 17.06
N GLN A 189 -6.41 -8.58 17.00
CA GLN A 189 -6.63 -7.38 17.79
C GLN A 189 -6.27 -6.13 16.99
N ARG A 190 -7.05 -5.06 17.16
CA ARG A 190 -6.78 -3.72 16.63
C ARG A 190 -7.09 -2.65 17.65
N ASN A 191 -6.46 -1.50 17.52
CA ASN A 191 -6.91 -0.30 18.22
C ASN A 191 -8.27 0.18 17.65
N ARG A 192 -9.04 0.93 18.44
CA ARG A 192 -10.40 1.36 18.09
C ARG A 192 -10.65 2.79 18.51
N CYS A 193 -11.34 3.54 17.64
CA CYS A 193 -11.88 4.84 17.99
C CYS A 193 -13.06 4.67 18.98
N LYS A 194 -13.29 5.62 19.88
CA LYS A 194 -14.38 5.54 20.88
C LYS A 194 -15.78 5.35 20.25
N ASN A 195 -15.97 5.82 19.02
CA ASN A 195 -17.25 5.75 18.30
C ASN A 195 -17.32 4.59 17.29
N ASP A 196 -16.30 3.73 17.22
CA ASP A 196 -16.40 2.50 16.41
C ASP A 196 -17.44 1.59 17.08
N LYS A 197 -18.63 1.48 16.49
CA LYS A 197 -19.58 0.44 16.87
C LYS A 197 -18.88 -0.91 16.76
N ALA A 198 -19.00 -1.74 17.79
CA ALA A 198 -18.50 -3.10 17.79
C ALA A 198 -19.11 -3.85 16.58
N GLU A 199 -18.26 -4.61 15.89
CA GLU A 199 -18.66 -5.55 14.83
C GLU A 199 -19.27 -6.81 15.43
#